data_AF-A0AA88N2C2-F1
#
_entry.id   AF-A0AA88N2C2-F1
#
_cell.length_a   1.000
_cell.length_b   1.000
_cell.length_c   1.000
_cell.angle_alpha   90.00
_cell.angle_beta   90.00
_cell.angle_gamma   90.00
#
_symmetry.space_group_name_H-M   'P 1'
#
loop_
_entity.id
_entity.type
_entity.pdbx_description
1 polymer ?
#
loop_
_entity_poly.entity_id
_entity_poly.type
_entity_poly.pdbx_seq_one_letter_code
_entity_poly.pdbx_strand_id
1 'polypeptide(L)'
;MNPNGSDDTQNTGPNRGVNGTQMDGNENYSTDQNTQPQDSRNPRHSDGYTMIPPNESRRGKLLRMSQTEQEDWQRWKEEHRPGPVQLAPVRLGGAESLPEVRQRQQAASQRSKLQKKLQQEDMDRRKRQAEEEENEKKKAKQREKANKLEWKKKQEEEERKKLYQHDLLMKREAHLQKLERSSSVPMAASSSTPTSSWARGHEHREARKAEEQDNLQQKKDEQRRKSQILEEKNKQEEEDKKRQMENERLRVNSTFLDRLEARGSGTASESLPSTPELGNVWQMEEPQDPASSPVSFPSQLHTDSAAVEDSDIEWVVLKLQSMFSYCERKYLEDIVSQCNGNYQQAYDLLNA
;
A
#
# COMPACT_ATOMS: atom_id res chain seq x y z
N MET A 1 -17.64 -5.28 66.11
CA MET A 1 -16.87 -4.04 66.30
C MET A 1 -17.08 -3.20 65.05
N ASN A 2 -17.99 -2.23 65.13
CA ASN A 2 -18.07 -1.01 64.28
C ASN A 2 -17.36 0.13 65.07
N PRO A 3 -17.17 1.38 64.59
CA PRO A 3 -17.69 2.08 63.39
C PRO A 3 -16.56 2.83 62.62
N ASN A 4 -16.70 3.60 61.53
CA ASN A 4 -17.55 4.74 61.14
C ASN A 4 -17.60 4.73 59.59
N GLY A 5 -18.73 4.90 58.92
CA GLY A 5 -19.62 6.08 58.93
C GLY A 5 -19.49 6.72 57.53
N SER A 6 -20.51 6.93 56.71
CA SER A 6 -21.92 7.12 57.00
C SER A 6 -22.82 6.73 55.81
N ASP A 7 -24.03 6.36 56.18
CA ASP A 7 -25.28 5.97 55.50
C ASP A 7 -25.66 6.76 54.22
N ASP A 8 -26.27 6.18 53.17
CA ASP A 8 -27.62 5.57 53.06
C ASP A 8 -28.74 6.62 53.35
N THR A 9 -29.88 6.75 52.65
CA THR A 9 -30.58 6.01 51.60
C THR A 9 -31.79 6.85 51.08
N GLN A 10 -32.21 6.56 49.84
CA GLN A 10 -33.60 6.37 49.33
C GLN A 10 -34.74 7.44 49.42
N ASN A 11 -35.19 7.82 48.23
CA ASN A 11 -36.56 7.65 47.65
C ASN A 11 -37.76 7.49 48.61
N THR A 12 -38.74 8.42 48.58
CA THR A 12 -40.20 8.16 48.73
C THR A 12 -41.00 9.40 48.27
N GLY A 13 -42.02 9.25 47.39
CA GLY A 13 -43.15 10.21 47.27
C GLY A 13 -44.20 9.94 48.37
N PRO A 14 -45.51 10.25 48.23
CA PRO A 14 -46.21 11.37 47.59
C PRO A 14 -47.16 12.13 48.59
N ASN A 15 -47.75 13.23 48.12
CA ASN A 15 -49.09 13.77 48.43
C ASN A 15 -49.49 14.38 49.81
N ARG A 16 -49.98 15.65 49.72
CA ARG A 16 -51.29 16.18 50.19
C ARG A 16 -51.49 16.76 51.61
N GLY A 17 -52.12 17.95 51.63
CA GLY A 17 -52.88 18.57 52.74
C GLY A 17 -52.73 20.11 52.72
N VAL A 18 -53.58 20.97 52.16
CA VAL A 18 -55.06 21.20 52.14
C VAL A 18 -55.62 21.89 53.40
N ASN A 19 -56.23 23.08 53.18
CA ASN A 19 -57.42 23.73 53.80
C ASN A 19 -57.18 25.21 54.17
N GLY A 20 -58.10 26.17 53.99
CA GLY A 20 -59.55 26.11 53.69
C GLY A 20 -60.02 27.18 52.67
N THR A 21 -61.05 26.92 51.85
CA THR A 21 -62.52 26.91 52.11
C THR A 21 -63.12 28.33 51.90
N GLN A 22 -63.69 28.65 50.72
CA GLN A 22 -65.13 28.53 50.30
C GLN A 22 -66.04 29.54 51.05
N MET A 23 -66.91 30.38 50.46
CA MET A 23 -67.95 30.26 49.40
C MET A 23 -68.18 31.69 48.78
N ASP A 24 -68.90 31.99 47.68
CA ASP A 24 -70.00 31.32 46.98
C ASP A 24 -70.26 31.93 45.56
N GLY A 25 -70.70 31.08 44.61
CA GLY A 25 -71.57 31.30 43.43
C GLY A 25 -71.16 32.28 42.31
N ASN A 26 -71.36 32.03 41.00
CA ASN A 26 -72.28 31.12 40.31
C ASN A 26 -71.77 30.79 38.89
N GLU A 27 -72.22 29.66 38.39
CA GLU A 27 -71.83 28.91 37.18
C GLU A 27 -71.98 29.67 35.86
N ASN A 28 -71.03 29.45 34.93
CA ASN A 28 -71.39 29.01 33.58
C ASN A 28 -70.18 28.45 32.82
N TYR A 29 -70.29 27.19 32.43
CA TYR A 29 -69.43 26.55 31.44
C TYR A 29 -69.66 27.21 30.08
N SER A 30 -68.65 27.91 29.55
CA SER A 30 -68.63 28.31 28.15
C SER A 30 -67.35 27.83 27.50
N THR A 31 -67.51 26.71 26.82
CA THR A 31 -66.76 26.20 25.69
C THR A 31 -66.05 27.29 24.90
N ASP A 32 -64.79 27.01 24.55
CA ASP A 32 -64.00 27.65 23.50
C ASP A 32 -64.87 28.16 22.35
N GLN A 33 -65.03 29.47 22.28
CA GLN A 33 -65.46 30.17 21.09
C GLN A 33 -64.42 31.26 20.82
N ASN A 34 -63.46 30.85 20.01
CA ASN A 34 -62.65 31.68 19.12
C ASN A 34 -63.48 32.84 18.57
N THR A 35 -63.48 33.98 19.29
CA THR A 35 -64.12 35.21 18.83
C THR A 35 -63.11 35.94 17.96
N GLN A 36 -62.90 35.37 16.78
CA GLN A 36 -62.36 36.09 15.64
C GLN A 36 -63.37 37.20 15.31
N PRO A 37 -62.97 38.49 15.25
CA PRO A 37 -63.87 39.53 14.76
C PRO A 37 -64.25 39.18 13.31
N GLN A 38 -65.51 38.78 13.14
CA GLN A 38 -66.18 38.55 11.88
C GLN A 38 -66.46 39.90 11.21
N ASP A 39 -65.41 40.54 10.68
CA ASP A 39 -65.59 41.69 9.79
C ASP A 39 -65.63 41.18 8.34
N SER A 40 -66.84 40.86 7.89
CA SER A 40 -67.34 40.83 6.51
C SER A 40 -66.30 40.77 5.36
N ARG A 41 -65.44 39.76 5.32
CA ARG A 41 -64.51 39.52 4.20
C ARG A 41 -65.19 38.76 3.06
N ASN A 42 -66.40 39.20 2.69
CA ASN A 42 -67.09 38.65 1.53
C ASN A 42 -66.40 39.21 0.28
N PRO A 43 -65.88 38.35 -0.62
CA PRO A 43 -65.31 38.80 -1.87
C PRO A 43 -66.36 39.60 -2.65
N ARG A 44 -66.03 40.84 -3.03
CA ARG A 44 -66.90 41.66 -3.89
C ARG A 44 -66.62 41.28 -5.34
N HIS A 45 -67.62 40.74 -6.03
CA HIS A 45 -67.52 40.40 -7.45
C HIS A 45 -68.03 41.57 -8.30
N SER A 46 -67.21 42.04 -9.24
CA SER A 46 -67.56 43.10 -10.20
C SER A 46 -67.11 42.65 -11.58
N ASP A 47 -68.06 42.59 -12.53
CA ASP A 47 -67.95 42.12 -13.94
C ASP A 47 -66.53 41.76 -14.40
N GLY A 48 -66.09 40.54 -14.04
CA GLY A 48 -64.83 39.93 -14.50
C GLY A 48 -63.73 39.76 -13.45
N TYR A 49 -63.81 40.38 -12.27
CA TYR A 49 -62.81 40.21 -11.21
C TYR A 49 -63.41 40.19 -9.79
N THR A 50 -62.65 39.62 -8.86
CA THR A 50 -63.02 39.51 -7.45
C THR A 50 -62.11 40.37 -6.59
N MET A 51 -62.68 41.38 -5.93
CA MET A 51 -62.01 42.20 -4.94
C MET A 51 -62.11 41.55 -3.55
N ILE A 52 -60.97 41.19 -2.99
CA ILE A 52 -60.87 40.70 -1.61
C ILE A 52 -60.29 41.84 -0.75
N PRO A 53 -61.01 42.34 0.26
CA PRO A 53 -60.50 43.38 1.14
C PRO A 53 -59.22 42.96 1.88
N PRO A 54 -58.25 43.88 2.08
CA PRO A 54 -57.06 43.64 2.87
C PRO A 54 -57.40 43.17 4.30
N ASN A 55 -56.65 42.19 4.80
CA ASN A 55 -56.83 41.71 6.17
C ASN A 55 -56.06 42.63 7.12
N GLU A 56 -56.76 43.55 7.79
CA GLU A 56 -56.17 44.52 8.71
C GLU A 56 -55.46 43.88 9.89
N SER A 57 -55.93 42.73 10.39
CA SER A 57 -55.24 41.98 11.45
C SER A 57 -53.89 41.43 10.98
N ARG A 58 -53.85 40.82 9.78
CA ARG A 58 -52.60 40.35 9.16
C ARG A 58 -51.67 41.52 8.83
N ARG A 59 -52.22 42.65 8.39
CA ARG A 59 -51.46 43.89 8.11
C ARG A 59 -50.86 44.48 9.38
N GLY A 60 -51.63 44.59 10.45
CA GLY A 60 -51.15 45.07 11.76
C GLY A 60 -50.11 44.14 12.39
N LYS A 61 -50.21 42.81 12.17
CA LYS A 61 -49.16 41.86 12.54
C LYS A 61 -47.89 42.08 11.75
N LEU A 62 -47.98 42.26 10.43
CA LEU A 62 -46.84 42.55 9.56
C LEU A 62 -46.15 43.88 9.92
N LEU A 63 -46.91 44.92 10.23
CA LEU A 63 -46.37 46.21 10.66
C LEU A 63 -45.62 46.10 11.99
N ARG A 64 -46.20 45.39 12.98
CA ARG A 64 -45.50 45.13 14.24
C ARG A 64 -44.23 44.32 14.06
N MET A 65 -44.28 43.24 13.26
CA MET A 65 -43.10 42.44 12.93
C MET A 65 -42.01 43.27 12.26
N SER A 66 -42.39 44.08 11.27
CA SER A 66 -41.45 44.97 10.57
C SER A 66 -40.77 45.95 11.52
N GLN A 67 -41.51 46.49 12.49
CA GLN A 67 -40.96 47.42 13.47
C GLN A 67 -40.01 46.72 14.44
N THR A 68 -40.40 45.55 14.96
CA THR A 68 -39.54 44.78 15.87
C THR A 68 -38.27 44.29 15.18
N GLU A 69 -38.36 43.81 13.94
CA GLU A 69 -37.19 43.39 13.15
C GLU A 69 -36.23 44.55 12.88
N GLN A 70 -36.76 45.75 12.64
CA GLN A 70 -35.94 46.94 12.45
C GLN A 70 -35.20 47.35 13.73
N GLU A 71 -35.87 47.29 14.88
CA GLU A 71 -35.25 47.55 16.19
C GLU A 71 -34.19 46.50 16.54
N ASP A 72 -34.45 45.22 16.28
CA ASP A 72 -33.50 44.13 16.53
C ASP A 72 -32.25 44.24 15.65
N TRP A 73 -32.42 44.63 14.39
CA TRP A 73 -31.29 44.90 13.50
C TRP A 73 -30.45 46.11 13.96
N GLN A 74 -31.09 47.16 14.47
CA GLN A 74 -30.38 48.31 15.02
C GLN A 74 -29.60 47.93 16.28
N ARG A 75 -30.21 47.16 17.19
CA ARG A 75 -29.53 46.62 18.37
C ARG A 75 -28.34 45.74 17.99
N TRP A 76 -28.51 44.84 17.02
CA TRP A 76 -27.43 44.00 16.53
C TRP A 76 -26.27 44.83 15.99
N LYS A 77 -26.56 45.89 15.21
CA LYS A 77 -25.52 46.79 14.71
C LYS A 77 -24.77 47.51 15.81
N GLU A 78 -25.45 47.97 16.85
CA GLU A 78 -24.83 48.65 17.98
C GLU A 78 -23.97 47.70 18.80
N GLU A 79 -24.48 46.49 19.05
CA GLU A 79 -23.77 45.44 19.77
C GLU A 79 -22.52 44.95 19.00
N HIS A 80 -22.60 44.89 17.68
CA HIS A 80 -21.50 44.47 16.81
C HIS A 80 -20.70 45.65 16.25
N ARG A 81 -20.97 46.88 16.73
CA ARG A 81 -20.21 48.05 16.32
C ARG A 81 -18.83 47.95 16.95
N PRO A 82 -17.74 47.79 16.17
CA PRO A 82 -16.41 47.87 16.73
C PRO A 82 -16.23 49.25 17.37
N GLY A 83 -15.83 49.26 18.64
CA GLY A 83 -15.62 50.49 19.40
C GLY A 83 -14.55 51.39 18.75
N PRO A 84 -14.52 52.69 19.07
CA PRO A 84 -13.47 53.58 18.59
C PRO A 84 -12.09 53.06 19.00
N VAL A 85 -11.29 52.65 18.03
CA VAL A 85 -9.93 52.17 18.28
C VAL A 85 -9.04 53.38 18.58
N GLN A 86 -8.79 53.63 19.86
CA GLN A 86 -7.89 54.69 20.35
C GLN A 86 -6.47 54.18 20.64
N LEU A 87 -6.08 53.06 20.03
CA LEU A 87 -4.71 52.56 20.15
C LEU A 87 -3.83 53.26 19.11
N ALA A 88 -2.70 53.81 19.57
CA ALA A 88 -1.65 54.23 18.66
C ALA A 88 -1.28 53.04 17.77
N PRO A 89 -1.14 53.21 16.45
CA PRO A 89 -0.86 52.10 15.55
C PRO A 89 0.45 51.42 15.97
N VAL A 90 0.33 50.22 16.52
CA VAL A 90 1.46 49.34 16.83
C VAL A 90 1.99 48.85 15.49
N ARG A 91 3.30 48.96 15.28
CA ARG A 91 3.95 48.34 14.12
C ARG A 91 3.82 46.82 14.25
N LEU A 92 2.76 46.27 13.69
CA LEU A 92 2.58 44.84 13.54
C LEU A 92 3.50 44.36 12.40
N GLY A 93 4.66 43.81 12.77
CA GLY A 93 5.61 43.20 11.84
C GLY A 93 6.94 43.98 11.71
N GLY A 94 8.04 43.22 11.62
CA GLY A 94 9.38 43.77 11.32
C GLY A 94 10.46 43.60 12.38
N ALA A 95 10.35 42.67 13.34
CA ALA A 95 11.46 42.38 14.25
C ALA A 95 12.69 41.83 13.49
N GLU A 96 12.46 41.12 12.39
CA GLU A 96 13.51 40.60 11.52
C GLU A 96 13.61 41.45 10.26
N SER A 97 14.83 41.82 9.92
CA SER A 97 15.14 42.56 8.71
C SER A 97 14.86 41.70 7.48
N LEU A 98 14.29 42.26 6.41
CA LEU A 98 14.06 41.56 5.13
C LEU A 98 15.25 40.69 4.65
N PRO A 99 16.52 41.17 4.68
CA PRO A 99 17.68 40.34 4.36
C PRO A 99 17.87 39.14 5.29
N GLU A 100 17.57 39.27 6.59
CA GLU A 100 17.67 38.17 7.55
C GLU A 100 16.64 37.07 7.26
N VAL A 101 15.39 37.48 7.00
CA VAL A 101 14.32 36.54 6.63
C VAL A 101 14.68 35.81 5.33
N ARG A 102 15.21 36.52 4.34
CA ARG A 102 15.66 35.94 3.07
C ARG A 102 16.81 34.95 3.28
N GLN A 103 17.80 35.30 4.11
CA GLN A 103 18.90 34.42 4.45
C GLN A 103 18.42 33.15 5.16
N ARG A 104 17.51 33.28 6.14
CA ARG A 104 16.90 32.14 6.83
C ARG A 104 16.12 31.24 5.89
N GLN A 105 15.35 31.83 4.97
CA GLN A 105 14.60 31.06 3.97
C GLN A 105 15.55 30.26 3.06
N GLN A 106 16.65 30.87 2.61
CA GLN A 106 17.68 30.19 1.82
C GLN A 106 18.34 29.07 2.62
N ALA A 107 18.73 29.32 3.88
CA ALA A 107 19.34 28.33 4.76
C ALA A 107 18.37 27.16 5.07
N ALA A 108 17.09 27.45 5.30
CA ALA A 108 16.05 26.43 5.52
C ALA A 108 15.86 25.55 4.27
N SER A 109 15.84 26.15 3.08
CA SER A 109 15.78 25.41 1.82
C SER A 109 16.98 24.48 1.64
N GLN A 110 18.20 24.96 1.94
CA GLN A 110 19.41 24.14 1.89
C GLN A 110 19.37 22.99 2.90
N ARG A 111 18.98 23.25 4.15
CA ARG A 111 18.85 22.23 5.20
C ARG A 111 17.82 21.16 4.84
N SER A 112 16.66 21.57 4.32
CA SER A 112 15.62 20.64 3.87
C SER A 112 16.11 19.72 2.74
N LYS A 113 16.86 20.27 1.78
CA LYS A 113 17.48 19.46 0.71
C LYS A 113 18.44 18.41 1.27
N LEU A 114 19.29 18.79 2.23
CA LEU A 114 20.23 17.87 2.86
C LEU A 114 19.50 16.78 3.67
N GLN A 115 18.48 17.16 4.44
CA GLN A 115 17.69 16.21 5.21
C GLN A 115 16.98 15.19 4.32
N LYS A 116 16.40 15.61 3.20
CA LYS A 116 15.78 14.69 2.23
C LYS A 116 16.81 13.72 1.65
N LYS A 117 18.01 14.18 1.32
CA LYS A 117 19.10 13.31 0.84
C LYS A 117 19.50 12.27 1.89
N LEU A 118 19.62 12.67 3.15
CA LEU A 118 19.94 11.76 4.25
C LEU A 118 18.84 10.70 4.44
N GLN A 119 17.57 11.12 4.42
CA GLN A 119 16.43 10.20 4.50
C GLN A 119 16.40 9.21 3.35
N GLN A 120 16.68 9.67 2.13
CA GLN A 120 16.75 8.79 0.95
C GLN A 120 17.88 7.77 1.10
N GLU A 121 19.08 8.21 1.51
CA GLU A 121 20.21 7.29 1.72
C GLU A 121 19.91 6.26 2.80
N ASP A 122 19.27 6.66 3.91
CA ASP A 122 18.89 5.75 4.98
C ASP A 122 17.88 4.69 4.51
N MET A 123 16.90 5.10 3.71
CA MET A 123 15.93 4.18 3.11
C MET A 123 16.60 3.21 2.14
N ASP A 124 17.51 3.70 1.29
CA ASP A 124 18.26 2.86 0.35
C ASP A 124 19.20 1.90 1.08
N ARG A 125 19.81 2.35 2.18
CA ARG A 125 20.67 1.51 3.03
C ARG A 125 19.88 0.40 3.69
N ARG A 126 18.70 0.69 4.26
CA ARG A 126 17.81 -0.33 4.83
C ARG A 126 17.34 -1.33 3.77
N LYS A 127 17.00 -0.86 2.58
CA LYS A 127 16.60 -1.72 1.45
C LYS A 127 17.71 -2.69 1.06
N ARG A 128 18.95 -2.20 0.94
CA ARG A 128 20.13 -3.05 0.67
C ARG A 128 20.37 -4.08 1.77
N GLN A 129 20.26 -3.68 3.04
CA GLN A 129 20.42 -4.60 4.16
C GLN A 129 19.36 -5.70 4.16
N ALA A 130 18.09 -5.36 3.91
CA ALA A 130 17.02 -6.35 3.82
C ALA A 130 17.24 -7.36 2.67
N GLU A 131 17.73 -6.88 1.51
CA GLU A 131 18.08 -7.73 0.38
C GLU A 131 19.27 -8.66 0.71
N GLU A 132 20.32 -8.13 1.36
CA GLU A 132 21.48 -8.91 1.80
C GLU A 132 21.08 -10.00 2.79
N GLU A 133 20.22 -9.70 3.77
CA GLU A 133 19.69 -10.69 4.73
C GLU A 133 18.86 -11.77 4.03
N GLU A 134 18.03 -11.42 3.05
CA GLU A 134 17.26 -12.39 2.30
C GLU A 134 18.17 -13.30 1.47
N ASN A 135 19.21 -12.72 0.87
CA ASN A 135 20.23 -13.45 0.12
C ASN A 135 21.00 -14.42 1.04
N GLU A 136 21.35 -13.98 2.24
CA GLU A 136 21.98 -14.85 3.24
C GLU A 136 21.05 -15.99 3.67
N LYS A 137 19.75 -15.71 3.92
CA LYS A 137 18.74 -16.74 4.20
C LYS A 137 18.63 -17.75 3.06
N LYS A 138 18.63 -17.29 1.81
CA LYS A 138 18.62 -18.17 0.62
C LYS A 138 19.88 -19.05 0.57
N LYS A 139 21.07 -18.48 0.81
CA LYS A 139 22.33 -19.23 0.89
C LYS A 139 22.34 -20.24 2.03
N ALA A 140 21.87 -19.88 3.21
CA ALA A 140 21.77 -20.76 4.37
C ALA A 140 20.85 -21.95 4.09
N LYS A 141 19.66 -21.72 3.51
CA LYS A 141 18.75 -22.78 3.06
C LYS A 141 19.41 -23.73 2.05
N GLN A 142 20.19 -23.21 1.11
CA GLN A 142 20.93 -24.04 0.15
C GLN A 142 22.01 -24.88 0.84
N ARG A 143 22.77 -24.29 1.77
CA ARG A 143 23.78 -25.02 2.56
C ARG A 143 23.15 -26.11 3.42
N GLU A 144 22.01 -25.84 4.06
CA GLU A 144 21.27 -26.83 4.85
C GLU A 144 20.79 -27.99 3.96
N LYS A 145 20.21 -27.69 2.79
CA LYS A 145 19.81 -28.72 1.81
C LYS A 145 21.00 -29.56 1.35
N ALA A 146 22.15 -28.93 1.08
CA ALA A 146 23.37 -29.63 0.71
C ALA A 146 23.87 -30.56 1.84
N ASN A 147 23.93 -30.06 3.08
CA ASN A 147 24.34 -30.83 4.24
C ASN A 147 23.40 -32.03 4.49
N LYS A 148 22.08 -31.80 4.43
CA LYS A 148 21.08 -32.86 4.55
C LYS A 148 21.24 -33.95 3.48
N LEU A 149 21.59 -33.56 2.26
CA LEU A 149 21.86 -34.49 1.16
C LEU A 149 23.15 -35.27 1.39
N GLU A 150 24.22 -34.62 1.86
CA GLU A 150 25.47 -35.30 2.22
C GLU A 150 25.28 -36.28 3.37
N TRP A 151 24.52 -35.90 4.40
CA TRP A 151 24.22 -36.78 5.52
C TRP A 151 23.50 -38.05 5.05
N LYS A 152 22.51 -37.92 4.16
CA LYS A 152 21.83 -39.08 3.54
C LYS A 152 22.78 -39.94 2.72
N LYS A 153 23.64 -39.35 1.88
CA LYS A 153 24.64 -40.09 1.11
C LYS A 153 25.59 -40.88 2.00
N LYS A 154 26.03 -40.27 3.11
CA LYS A 154 26.91 -40.91 4.08
C LYS A 154 26.24 -42.13 4.72
N GLN A 155 24.95 -42.01 5.09
CA GLN A 155 24.17 -43.14 5.59
C GLN A 155 24.08 -44.29 4.57
N GLU A 156 23.72 -43.98 3.33
CA GLU A 156 23.65 -44.99 2.26
C GLU A 156 25.03 -45.64 2.00
N GLU A 157 26.11 -44.87 2.02
CA GLU A 157 27.46 -45.40 1.85
C GLU A 157 27.88 -46.31 3.02
N GLU A 158 27.48 -45.98 4.25
CA GLU A 158 27.69 -46.83 5.42
C GLU A 158 26.92 -48.15 5.31
N GLU A 159 25.65 -48.10 4.87
CA GLU A 159 24.86 -49.31 4.58
C GLU A 159 25.48 -50.15 3.47
N ARG A 160 25.90 -49.52 2.38
CA ARG A 160 26.61 -50.18 1.28
C ARG A 160 27.91 -50.84 1.76
N LYS A 161 28.67 -50.18 2.64
CA LYS A 161 29.88 -50.74 3.26
C LYS A 161 29.55 -51.96 4.11
N LYS A 162 28.50 -51.92 4.92
CA LYS A 162 28.04 -53.06 5.74
C LYS A 162 27.65 -54.26 4.86
N LEU A 163 26.86 -54.02 3.80
CA LEU A 163 26.48 -55.07 2.86
C LEU A 163 27.69 -55.68 2.17
N TYR A 164 28.63 -54.85 1.74
CA TYR A 164 29.87 -55.32 1.12
C TYR A 164 30.73 -56.15 2.09
N GLN A 165 30.86 -55.71 3.34
CA GLN A 165 31.53 -56.49 4.38
C GLN A 165 30.84 -57.83 4.64
N HIS A 166 29.51 -57.85 4.69
CA HIS A 166 28.75 -59.08 4.85
C HIS A 166 28.96 -60.05 3.67
N ASP A 167 28.88 -59.57 2.43
CA ASP A 167 29.15 -60.37 1.22
C ASP A 167 30.59 -60.92 1.20
N LEU A 168 31.58 -60.13 1.62
CA LEU A 168 32.96 -60.59 1.78
C LEU A 168 33.07 -61.76 2.78
N LEU A 169 32.37 -61.67 3.91
CA LEU A 169 32.34 -62.74 4.91
C LEU A 169 31.67 -64.00 4.35
N MET A 170 30.51 -63.87 3.70
CA MET A 170 29.80 -64.99 3.08
C MET A 170 30.65 -65.68 2.01
N LYS A 171 31.35 -64.91 1.18
CA LYS A 171 32.29 -65.45 0.18
C LYS A 171 33.46 -66.17 0.82
N ARG A 172 34.00 -65.62 1.92
CA ARG A 172 35.07 -66.26 2.70
C ARG A 172 34.62 -67.61 3.24
N GLU A 173 33.44 -67.67 3.84
CA GLU A 173 32.85 -68.91 4.38
C GLU A 173 32.54 -69.92 3.26
N ALA A 174 31.95 -69.49 2.15
CA ALA A 174 31.69 -70.35 1.00
C ALA A 174 32.99 -70.94 0.43
N HIS A 175 34.08 -70.17 0.41
CA HIS A 175 35.39 -70.65 -0.02
C HIS A 175 35.96 -71.70 0.95
N LEU A 176 35.84 -71.49 2.27
CA LEU A 176 36.23 -72.47 3.27
C LEU A 176 35.41 -73.76 3.15
N GLN A 177 34.09 -73.66 3.04
CA GLN A 177 33.21 -74.82 2.81
C GLN A 177 33.55 -75.56 1.51
N LYS A 178 33.91 -74.82 0.44
CA LYS A 178 34.35 -75.43 -0.81
C LYS A 178 35.67 -76.18 -0.61
N LEU A 179 36.63 -75.63 0.13
CA LEU A 179 37.90 -76.30 0.42
C LEU A 179 37.69 -77.59 1.22
N GLU A 180 36.84 -77.54 2.25
CA GLU A 180 36.44 -78.71 3.03
C GLU A 180 35.82 -79.80 2.14
N ARG A 181 34.88 -79.42 1.25
CA ARG A 181 34.24 -80.33 0.28
C ARG A 181 35.16 -80.83 -0.83
N SER A 182 36.17 -80.05 -1.21
CA SER A 182 37.13 -80.40 -2.26
C SER A 182 38.25 -81.31 -1.74
N SER A 183 38.47 -81.34 -0.42
CA SER A 183 39.42 -82.26 0.21
C SER A 183 39.00 -83.73 0.10
N SER A 184 37.74 -84.02 -0.27
CA SER A 184 37.17 -85.36 -0.38
C SER A 184 36.97 -85.88 -1.81
N VAL A 185 37.41 -85.19 -2.88
CA VAL A 185 37.23 -85.67 -4.27
C VAL A 185 38.45 -85.33 -5.16
N PRO A 186 39.04 -86.29 -5.91
CA PRO A 186 40.17 -85.99 -6.80
C PRO A 186 39.70 -85.23 -8.05
N MET A 187 40.38 -84.12 -8.37
CA MET A 187 40.11 -83.28 -9.53
C MET A 187 40.79 -83.83 -10.80
N ALA A 188 40.01 -84.21 -11.80
CA ALA A 188 40.50 -84.49 -13.15
C ALA A 188 40.65 -83.17 -13.93
N ALA A 189 41.88 -82.84 -14.29
CA ALA A 189 42.20 -81.68 -15.13
C ALA A 189 41.94 -82.01 -16.60
N SER A 190 41.02 -81.31 -17.24
CA SER A 190 40.87 -81.31 -18.70
C SER A 190 41.12 -79.90 -19.22
N SER A 191 42.32 -79.71 -19.74
CA SER A 191 42.75 -78.54 -20.49
C SER A 191 42.19 -78.61 -21.91
N SER A 192 41.23 -77.75 -22.25
CA SER A 192 40.98 -77.36 -23.64
C SER A 192 41.05 -75.84 -23.75
N THR A 193 41.75 -75.40 -24.78
CA THR A 193 42.09 -73.99 -25.06
C THR A 193 40.86 -73.09 -25.05
N PRO A 194 40.78 -72.07 -24.17
CA PRO A 194 39.84 -70.99 -24.35
C PRO A 194 40.58 -69.84 -25.03
N THR A 195 40.12 -69.40 -26.20
CA THR A 195 40.24 -67.97 -26.49
C THR A 195 39.62 -67.27 -25.29
N SER A 196 40.46 -66.60 -24.49
CA SER A 196 40.19 -66.47 -23.07
C SER A 196 38.86 -65.73 -22.89
N SER A 197 37.92 -66.33 -22.17
CA SER A 197 36.65 -65.68 -21.81
C SER A 197 36.89 -64.32 -21.13
N TRP A 198 38.07 -64.16 -20.52
CA TRP A 198 38.62 -62.93 -19.98
C TRP A 198 38.90 -61.84 -21.03
N ALA A 199 39.42 -62.18 -22.22
CA ALA A 199 39.65 -61.20 -23.29
C ALA A 199 38.34 -60.60 -23.82
N ARG A 200 37.34 -61.45 -24.10
CA ARG A 200 36.00 -60.97 -24.53
C ARG A 200 35.30 -60.16 -23.44
N GLY A 201 35.45 -60.55 -22.16
CA GLY A 201 34.92 -59.80 -21.04
C GLY A 201 35.61 -58.44 -20.82
N HIS A 202 36.90 -58.35 -21.16
CA HIS A 202 37.66 -57.11 -21.11
C HIS A 202 37.22 -56.14 -22.22
N GLU A 203 37.09 -56.60 -23.45
CA GLU A 203 36.58 -55.80 -24.57
C GLU A 203 35.17 -55.25 -24.30
N HIS A 204 34.26 -56.09 -23.77
CA HIS A 204 32.93 -55.65 -23.38
C HIS A 204 32.96 -54.60 -22.25
N ARG A 205 33.88 -54.72 -21.29
CA ARG A 205 34.04 -53.75 -20.20
C ARG A 205 34.59 -52.42 -20.71
N GLU A 206 35.54 -52.46 -21.65
CA GLU A 206 36.10 -51.25 -22.27
C GLU A 206 35.08 -50.56 -23.19
N ALA A 207 34.30 -51.32 -23.97
CA ALA A 207 33.19 -50.77 -24.76
C ALA A 207 32.17 -50.04 -23.89
N ARG A 208 31.79 -50.62 -22.73
CA ARG A 208 30.90 -49.97 -21.75
C ARG A 208 31.50 -48.68 -21.17
N LYS A 209 32.81 -48.65 -20.88
CA LYS A 209 33.47 -47.43 -20.42
C LYS A 209 33.52 -46.35 -21.50
N ALA A 210 33.76 -46.74 -22.75
CA ALA A 210 33.78 -45.81 -23.88
C ALA A 210 32.39 -45.19 -24.12
N GLU A 211 31.34 -46.00 -24.06
CA GLU A 211 29.94 -45.53 -24.14
C GLU A 211 29.58 -44.60 -22.96
N GLU A 212 30.00 -44.94 -21.74
CA GLU A 212 29.82 -44.07 -20.57
C GLU A 212 30.55 -42.73 -20.70
N GLN A 213 31.76 -42.72 -21.30
CA GLN A 213 32.50 -41.50 -21.58
C GLN A 213 31.82 -40.63 -22.65
N ASP A 214 31.33 -41.24 -23.74
CA ASP A 214 30.60 -40.51 -24.78
C ASP A 214 29.31 -39.87 -24.20
N ASN A 215 28.56 -40.63 -23.39
CA ASN A 215 27.38 -40.12 -22.71
C ASN A 215 27.71 -38.96 -21.75
N LEU A 216 28.82 -39.05 -21.02
CA LEU A 216 29.28 -37.98 -20.14
C LEU A 216 29.68 -36.73 -20.93
N GLN A 217 30.29 -36.90 -22.09
CA GLN A 217 30.67 -35.81 -22.98
C GLN A 217 29.42 -35.12 -23.57
N GLN A 218 28.45 -35.90 -24.05
CA GLN A 218 27.17 -35.37 -24.52
C GLN A 218 26.45 -34.54 -23.45
N LYS A 219 26.39 -35.03 -22.20
CA LYS A 219 25.79 -34.28 -21.09
C LYS A 219 26.51 -32.96 -20.80
N LYS A 220 27.84 -32.92 -20.90
CA LYS A 220 28.61 -31.67 -20.76
C LYS A 220 28.29 -30.69 -21.88
N ASP A 221 28.19 -31.17 -23.11
CA ASP A 221 27.91 -30.33 -24.27
C ASP A 221 26.46 -29.82 -24.26
N GLU A 222 25.51 -30.62 -23.82
CA GLU A 222 24.13 -30.17 -23.54
C GLU A 222 24.08 -29.09 -22.47
N GLN A 223 24.85 -29.24 -21.38
CA GLN A 223 24.92 -28.23 -20.33
C GLN A 223 25.51 -26.92 -20.86
N ARG A 224 26.55 -26.99 -21.71
CA ARG A 224 27.12 -25.82 -22.39
C ARG A 224 26.10 -25.15 -23.30
N ARG A 225 25.37 -25.91 -24.13
CA ARG A 225 24.29 -25.37 -24.98
C ARG A 225 23.20 -24.69 -24.17
N LYS A 226 22.75 -25.31 -23.07
CA LYS A 226 21.76 -24.71 -22.16
C LYS A 226 22.27 -23.41 -21.55
N SER A 227 23.54 -23.37 -21.13
CA SER A 227 24.19 -22.17 -20.63
C SER A 227 24.23 -21.06 -21.69
N GLN A 228 24.60 -21.40 -22.92
CA GLN A 228 24.70 -20.46 -24.03
C GLN A 228 23.33 -19.85 -24.37
N ILE A 229 22.28 -20.67 -24.45
CA ILE A 229 20.90 -20.20 -24.71
C ILE A 229 20.43 -19.27 -23.59
N LEU A 230 20.73 -19.60 -22.33
CA LEU A 230 20.34 -18.77 -21.19
C LEU A 230 21.06 -17.41 -21.21
N GLU A 231 22.35 -17.41 -21.53
CA GLU A 231 23.16 -16.20 -21.64
C GLU A 231 22.68 -15.30 -22.80
N GLU A 232 22.38 -15.89 -23.96
CA GLU A 232 21.83 -15.17 -25.12
C GLU A 232 20.47 -14.55 -24.81
N LYS A 233 19.59 -15.29 -24.13
CA LYS A 233 18.30 -14.76 -23.67
C LYS A 233 18.47 -13.57 -22.72
N ASN A 234 19.39 -13.67 -21.75
CA ASN A 234 19.67 -12.59 -20.81
C ASN A 234 20.24 -11.36 -21.53
N LYS A 235 21.14 -11.58 -22.48
CA LYS A 235 21.70 -10.52 -23.32
C LYS A 235 20.62 -9.81 -24.14
N GLN A 236 19.70 -10.55 -24.75
CA GLN A 236 18.57 -9.98 -25.49
C GLN A 236 17.69 -9.12 -24.58
N GLU A 237 17.39 -9.59 -23.36
CA GLU A 237 16.58 -8.85 -22.39
C GLU A 237 17.28 -7.55 -21.95
N GLU A 238 18.60 -7.57 -21.73
CA GLU A 238 19.38 -6.36 -21.42
C GLU A 238 19.41 -5.37 -22.60
N GLU A 239 19.56 -5.86 -23.83
CA GLU A 239 19.50 -5.03 -25.04
C GLU A 239 18.11 -4.39 -25.21
N ASP A 240 17.04 -5.14 -24.97
CA ASP A 240 15.67 -4.63 -25.03
C ASP A 240 15.41 -3.57 -23.95
N LYS A 241 15.88 -3.78 -22.72
CA LYS A 241 15.83 -2.76 -21.64
C LYS A 241 16.59 -1.50 -22.03
N LYS A 242 17.76 -1.64 -22.65
CA LYS A 242 18.57 -0.50 -23.13
C LYS A 242 17.86 0.25 -24.25
N ARG A 243 17.29 -0.45 -25.23
CA ARG A 243 16.48 0.14 -26.32
C ARG A 243 15.26 0.88 -25.78
N GLN A 244 14.56 0.30 -24.80
CA GLN A 244 13.42 0.94 -24.15
C GLN A 244 13.85 2.23 -23.43
N MET A 245 14.94 2.20 -22.66
CA MET A 245 15.47 3.39 -22.00
C MET A 245 15.87 4.48 -23.00
N GLU A 246 16.47 4.11 -24.13
CA GLU A 246 16.83 5.05 -25.19
C GLU A 246 15.59 5.66 -25.86
N ASN A 247 14.59 4.83 -26.19
CA ASN A 247 13.31 5.30 -26.72
C ASN A 247 12.59 6.24 -25.73
N GLU A 248 12.63 5.92 -24.44
CA GLU A 248 12.08 6.78 -23.39
C GLU A 248 12.79 8.14 -23.37
N ARG A 249 14.12 8.14 -23.46
CA ARG A 249 14.91 9.37 -23.54
C ARG A 249 14.54 10.20 -24.77
N LEU A 250 14.36 9.57 -25.93
CA LEU A 250 13.93 10.23 -27.16
C LEU A 250 12.51 10.80 -27.02
N ARG A 251 11.58 10.04 -26.43
CA ARG A 251 10.20 10.47 -26.17
C ARG A 251 10.13 11.66 -25.22
N VAL A 252 10.89 11.63 -24.13
CA VAL A 252 10.96 12.76 -23.19
C VAL A 252 11.59 13.98 -23.86
N ASN A 253 12.58 13.78 -24.73
CA ASN A 253 13.17 14.87 -25.50
C ASN A 253 12.17 15.48 -26.50
N SER A 254 11.42 14.66 -27.24
CA SER A 254 10.43 15.14 -28.21
C SER A 254 9.29 15.89 -27.51
N THR A 255 8.75 15.34 -26.42
CA THR A 255 7.70 16.01 -25.63
C THR A 255 8.17 17.32 -25.01
N PHE A 256 9.46 17.42 -24.65
CA PHE A 256 10.06 18.67 -24.21
C PHE A 256 10.12 19.72 -25.34
N LEU A 257 10.50 19.31 -26.55
CA LEU A 257 10.52 20.19 -27.73
C LEU A 257 9.11 20.65 -28.11
N ASP A 258 8.13 19.75 -28.14
CA ASP A 258 6.72 20.08 -28.42
C ASP A 258 6.19 21.13 -27.42
N ARG A 259 6.55 21.00 -26.15
CA ARG A 259 6.18 21.96 -25.10
C ARG A 259 6.86 23.31 -25.28
N LEU A 260 8.08 23.35 -25.80
CA LEU A 260 8.78 24.59 -26.14
C LEU A 260 8.16 25.24 -27.37
N GLU A 261 7.84 24.48 -28.40
CA GLU A 261 7.20 24.97 -29.62
C GLU A 261 5.77 25.45 -29.36
N ALA A 262 4.99 24.74 -28.54
CA ALA A 262 3.67 25.21 -28.10
C ALA A 262 3.75 26.53 -27.29
N ARG A 263 4.90 26.78 -26.64
CA ARG A 263 5.16 28.01 -25.89
C ARG A 263 5.77 29.12 -26.76
N GLY A 264 6.41 28.78 -27.88
CA GLY A 264 7.01 29.71 -28.84
C GLY A 264 6.12 30.04 -30.05
N SER A 265 5.17 29.18 -30.40
CA SER A 265 4.17 29.36 -31.44
C SER A 265 2.96 30.08 -30.86
N GLY A 266 3.04 31.41 -30.82
CA GLY A 266 2.01 32.28 -30.29
C GLY A 266 0.71 32.24 -31.10
N THR A 267 -0.13 31.23 -30.84
CA THR A 267 -1.58 31.33 -31.06
C THR A 267 -2.25 31.63 -29.72
N ALA A 268 -2.98 32.74 -29.72
CA ALA A 268 -3.32 33.55 -28.58
C ALA A 268 -4.30 32.92 -27.58
N SER A 269 -4.06 33.17 -26.29
CA SER A 269 -5.09 33.53 -25.29
C SER A 269 -4.39 34.16 -24.08
N GLU A 270 -4.18 35.47 -24.20
CA GLU A 270 -4.43 36.52 -23.19
C GLU A 270 -4.08 36.22 -21.70
N SER A 271 -2.92 36.69 -21.26
CA SER A 271 -2.79 37.71 -20.20
C SER A 271 -1.30 37.94 -19.82
N LEU A 272 -0.86 39.19 -20.01
CA LEU A 272 0.37 39.79 -19.47
C LEU A 272 -0.05 40.82 -18.38
N PRO A 273 0.80 41.15 -17.39
CA PRO A 273 1.91 42.11 -17.57
C PRO A 273 3.17 41.71 -16.76
N SER A 274 4.37 42.24 -16.89
CA SER A 274 5.14 43.10 -17.80
C SER A 274 6.57 43.02 -17.25
N THR A 275 7.59 42.99 -18.11
CA THR A 275 9.02 43.15 -17.79
C THR A 275 9.36 44.65 -17.56
N PRO A 276 10.51 45.03 -16.95
CA PRO A 276 11.82 45.09 -17.66
C PRO A 276 13.00 44.68 -16.70
N GLU A 277 14.28 44.49 -17.06
CA GLU A 277 15.18 45.11 -18.01
C GLU A 277 16.37 44.18 -18.32
N LEU A 278 17.00 44.44 -19.47
CA LEU A 278 18.23 43.88 -20.03
C LEU A 278 19.49 44.29 -19.26
N GLY A 279 20.49 43.41 -19.24
CA GLY A 279 21.86 43.75 -18.84
C GLY A 279 22.83 42.58 -19.02
N ASN A 280 23.13 42.20 -20.27
CA ASN A 280 24.21 41.27 -20.58
C ASN A 280 25.51 42.04 -20.82
N VAL A 281 26.52 41.84 -19.97
CA VAL A 281 27.93 42.12 -20.27
C VAL A 281 28.66 40.79 -20.30
N TRP A 282 29.26 40.52 -21.46
CA TRP A 282 30.06 39.35 -21.77
C TRP A 282 31.42 39.40 -21.05
N GLN A 283 31.78 38.34 -20.34
CA GLN A 283 33.18 37.94 -20.20
C GLN A 283 33.29 36.45 -20.54
N MET A 284 34.00 36.18 -21.64
CA MET A 284 34.63 34.90 -21.94
C MET A 284 35.87 34.77 -21.05
N GLU A 285 35.96 33.69 -20.26
CA GLU A 285 36.87 32.57 -20.57
C GLU A 285 36.52 31.35 -19.70
N GLU A 286 36.52 30.21 -20.40
CA GLU A 286 36.23 28.80 -20.08
C GLU A 286 37.19 28.12 -19.06
N PRO A 287 37.08 26.81 -18.73
CA PRO A 287 35.97 25.85 -18.96
C PRO A 287 35.60 24.96 -17.73
N GLN A 288 34.28 24.66 -17.60
CA GLN A 288 33.64 23.45 -17.01
C GLN A 288 33.81 23.21 -15.48
N ASP A 289 32.80 22.81 -14.70
CA ASP A 289 31.55 22.12 -14.98
C ASP A 289 30.41 22.59 -14.03
N PRO A 290 29.14 22.59 -14.47
CA PRO A 290 28.04 23.35 -13.90
C PRO A 290 27.22 22.60 -12.85
N ALA A 291 26.67 23.44 -11.98
CA ALA A 291 25.82 23.13 -10.86
C ALA A 291 24.53 22.36 -11.20
N SER A 292 24.02 21.73 -10.13
CA SER A 292 22.60 21.70 -9.84
C SER A 292 21.90 23.01 -10.26
N SER A 293 20.78 22.90 -10.97
CA SER A 293 19.77 23.96 -11.03
C SER A 293 18.38 23.35 -10.82
N PRO A 294 17.45 24.07 -10.14
CA PRO A 294 16.29 23.50 -9.50
C PRO A 294 15.03 23.64 -10.38
N VAL A 295 14.16 22.63 -10.36
CA VAL A 295 12.82 22.73 -10.95
C VAL A 295 11.77 22.59 -9.85
N SER A 296 10.94 23.61 -9.75
CA SER A 296 9.70 23.65 -8.97
C SER A 296 8.64 22.76 -9.62
N PHE A 297 8.03 21.87 -8.84
CA PHE A 297 6.92 21.02 -9.27
C PHE A 297 5.61 21.80 -9.30
N PRO A 298 4.81 21.71 -10.37
CA PRO A 298 3.38 21.98 -10.32
C PRO A 298 2.67 20.77 -9.71
N SER A 299 1.80 21.02 -8.73
CA SER A 299 0.76 20.06 -8.35
C SER A 299 -0.22 19.89 -9.51
N GLN A 300 -0.48 18.65 -9.93
CA GLN A 300 -1.78 18.21 -10.42
C GLN A 300 -1.85 16.66 -10.47
N LEU A 301 -2.74 16.14 -9.61
CA LEU A 301 -3.70 15.07 -9.89
C LEU A 301 -3.17 13.80 -10.57
N HIS A 302 -2.75 12.83 -9.74
CA HIS A 302 -2.83 11.42 -10.08
C HIS A 302 -4.30 10.98 -10.01
N THR A 303 -4.92 10.86 -11.19
CA THR A 303 -6.03 9.94 -11.39
C THR A 303 -5.47 8.83 -12.27
N ASP A 304 -4.94 7.79 -11.63
CA ASP A 304 -4.71 6.47 -12.24
C ASP A 304 -4.83 5.45 -11.10
N SER A 305 -6.08 5.21 -10.69
CA SER A 305 -6.47 4.08 -9.86
C SER A 305 -6.86 2.94 -10.78
N ALA A 306 -6.14 1.81 -10.69
CA ALA A 306 -6.60 0.49 -11.13
C ALA A 306 -5.63 -0.67 -10.83
N ALA A 307 -4.38 -0.43 -10.38
CA ALA A 307 -3.39 -1.52 -10.25
C ALA A 307 -2.72 -1.64 -8.87
N VAL A 308 -3.11 -0.82 -7.89
CA VAL A 308 -2.52 -0.84 -6.54
C VAL A 308 -3.42 -1.58 -5.52
N GLU A 309 -4.71 -1.78 -5.84
CA GLU A 309 -5.68 -2.40 -4.92
C GLU A 309 -5.69 -3.94 -5.00
N ASP A 310 -5.27 -4.54 -6.13
CA ASP A 310 -5.32 -6.01 -6.32
C ASP A 310 -4.38 -6.77 -5.38
N SER A 311 -3.23 -6.18 -5.01
CA SER A 311 -2.25 -6.82 -4.12
C SER A 311 -2.75 -6.90 -2.68
N ASP A 312 -3.52 -5.91 -2.23
CA ASP A 312 -4.10 -5.89 -0.89
C ASP A 312 -5.30 -6.85 -0.81
N ILE A 313 -6.10 -6.94 -1.87
CA ILE A 313 -7.22 -7.90 -1.99
C ILE A 313 -6.70 -9.35 -1.96
N GLU A 314 -5.67 -9.68 -2.74
CA GLU A 314 -5.12 -11.04 -2.79
C GLU A 314 -4.54 -11.48 -1.44
N TRP A 315 -3.89 -10.57 -0.71
CA TRP A 315 -3.37 -10.85 0.63
C TRP A 315 -4.49 -11.14 1.64
N VAL A 316 -5.58 -10.36 1.59
CA VAL A 316 -6.73 -10.56 2.47
C VAL A 316 -7.43 -11.89 2.17
N VAL A 317 -7.61 -12.25 0.90
CA VAL A 317 -8.16 -13.54 0.47
C VAL A 317 -7.29 -14.70 0.97
N LEU A 318 -5.96 -14.59 0.81
CA LEU A 318 -5.03 -15.62 1.26
C LEU A 318 -5.08 -15.80 2.78
N LYS A 319 -5.21 -14.71 3.53
CA LYS A 319 -5.32 -14.73 5.00
C LYS A 319 -6.65 -15.33 5.45
N LEU A 320 -7.76 -15.02 4.79
CA LEU A 320 -9.06 -15.64 5.08
C LEU A 320 -9.09 -17.12 4.71
N GLN A 321 -8.46 -17.53 3.62
CA GLN A 321 -8.33 -18.95 3.23
C GLN A 321 -7.58 -19.77 4.28
N SER A 322 -6.61 -19.16 4.97
CA SER A 322 -5.90 -19.80 6.09
C SER A 322 -6.76 -19.96 7.34
N MET A 323 -7.75 -19.10 7.56
CA MET A 323 -8.64 -19.14 8.73
C MET A 323 -9.90 -19.98 8.47
N PHE A 324 -10.38 -19.97 7.23
CA PHE A 324 -11.57 -20.65 6.77
C PHE A 324 -11.20 -21.64 5.66
N SER A 325 -10.47 -22.68 6.02
CA SER A 325 -9.97 -23.68 5.07
C SER A 325 -11.08 -24.45 4.33
N TYR A 326 -12.32 -24.38 4.83
CA TYR A 326 -13.51 -24.97 4.24
C TYR A 326 -14.24 -24.04 3.26
N CYS A 327 -13.91 -22.75 3.22
CA CYS A 327 -14.52 -21.79 2.30
C CYS A 327 -13.82 -21.83 0.93
N GLU A 328 -14.61 -21.81 -0.14
CA GLU A 328 -14.08 -21.78 -1.50
C GLU A 328 -13.42 -20.42 -1.79
N ARG A 329 -12.26 -20.43 -2.44
CA ARG A 329 -11.48 -19.21 -2.71
C ARG A 329 -12.29 -18.13 -3.42
N LYS A 330 -13.08 -18.51 -4.43
CA LYS A 330 -13.91 -17.57 -5.20
C LYS A 330 -14.94 -16.85 -4.33
N TYR A 331 -15.49 -17.56 -3.35
CA TYR A 331 -16.43 -16.98 -2.40
C TYR A 331 -15.75 -15.96 -1.48
N LEU A 332 -14.50 -16.22 -1.07
CA LEU A 332 -13.70 -15.26 -0.30
C LEU A 332 -13.30 -14.04 -1.14
N GLU A 333 -12.95 -14.22 -2.42
CA GLU A 333 -12.66 -13.12 -3.35
C GLU A 333 -13.88 -12.20 -3.52
N ASP A 334 -15.09 -12.76 -3.67
CA ASP A 334 -16.33 -11.99 -3.78
C ASP A 334 -16.63 -11.18 -2.50
N ILE A 335 -16.46 -11.78 -1.32
CA ILE A 335 -16.68 -11.09 -0.03
C ILE A 335 -15.66 -9.97 0.18
N VAL A 336 -14.38 -10.24 -0.11
CA VAL A 336 -13.31 -9.25 0.05
C VAL A 336 -13.49 -8.10 -0.94
N SER A 337 -13.95 -8.38 -2.16
CA SER A 337 -14.31 -7.37 -3.15
C SER A 337 -15.50 -6.51 -2.69
N GLN A 338 -16.54 -7.13 -2.11
CA GLN A 338 -17.67 -6.40 -1.50
C GLN A 338 -17.25 -5.53 -0.31
N CYS A 339 -16.19 -5.90 0.40
CA CYS A 339 -15.64 -5.17 1.54
C CYS A 339 -14.53 -4.17 1.14
N ASN A 340 -14.33 -3.88 -0.15
CA ASN A 340 -13.27 -3.00 -0.66
C ASN A 340 -11.86 -3.37 -0.12
N GLY A 341 -11.56 -4.67 0.00
CA GLY A 341 -10.27 -5.13 0.54
C GLY A 341 -10.13 -5.04 2.06
N ASN A 342 -11.20 -4.73 2.82
CA ASN A 342 -11.13 -4.67 4.28
C ASN A 342 -11.25 -6.06 4.94
N TYR A 343 -10.14 -6.55 5.49
CA TYR A 343 -10.06 -7.85 6.18
C TYR A 343 -11.04 -8.00 7.35
N GLN A 344 -11.20 -6.97 8.19
CA GLN A 344 -11.99 -7.10 9.42
C GLN A 344 -13.48 -7.25 9.09
N GLN A 345 -13.96 -6.46 8.14
CA GLN A 345 -15.35 -6.52 7.70
C GLN A 345 -15.68 -7.85 6.99
N ALA A 346 -14.75 -8.35 6.16
CA ALA A 346 -14.89 -9.66 5.51
C ALA A 346 -14.86 -10.82 6.53
N TYR A 347 -14.03 -10.71 7.58
CA TYR A 347 -13.96 -11.70 8.65
C TYR A 347 -15.26 -11.75 9.47
N ASP A 348 -15.83 -10.60 9.80
CA ASP A 348 -17.07 -10.52 10.59
C ASP A 348 -18.27 -11.11 9.80
N LEU A 349 -18.29 -10.96 8.47
CA LEU A 349 -19.32 -11.56 7.61
C LEU A 349 -19.20 -13.09 7.47
N LEU A 350 -17.99 -13.63 7.61
CA LEU A 350 -17.73 -15.08 7.54
C LEU A 350 -17.92 -15.78 8.90
N ASN A 351 -17.99 -15.02 9.98
CA ASN A 351 -18.12 -15.49 11.35
C ASN A 351 -19.50 -15.21 11.98
N ALA A 352 -20.41 -14.62 11.21
CA ALA A 352 -21.84 -14.49 11.52
C ALA A 352 -22.59 -15.75 11.05
#